data_AF-A0A847MAX0-F1
#
_entry.id   AF-A0A847MAX0-F1
#
_cell.length_a   1.000
_cell.length_b   1.000
_cell.length_c   1.000
_cell.angle_alpha   90.00
_cell.angle_beta   90.00
_cell.angle_gamma   90.00
#
_symmetry.space_group_name_H-M   'P 1'
#
loop_
_entity.id
_entity.type
_entity.pdbx_description
1 polymer ?
#
loop_
_entity_poly.entity_id
_entity_poly.type
_entity_poly.pdbx_seq_one_letter_code
_entity_poly.pdbx_strand_id
1 'polypeptide(L)'
;MRPKLVIEISEANVNRYLTDHPDEFDMPAGLAAPRVAFGSGFVEVSARKRLLVMPSRMSVRLAPHIQDGRLALRVTRVSAGWLPLPTSLHGGVADTLTGVINSALELNNVTLSRIEVVRGLVRATATVQPMDKS
;
A
#
# COMPACT_ATOMS: atom_id res chain seq x y z
N MET A 1 16.80 -25.61 -5.10
CA MET A 1 15.44 -25.36 -4.55
C MET A 1 15.32 -23.85 -4.32
N ARG A 2 14.35 -23.14 -4.92
CA ARG A 2 14.18 -21.70 -4.67
C ARG A 2 13.39 -21.50 -3.37
N PRO A 3 13.92 -20.78 -2.37
CA PRO A 3 13.22 -20.59 -1.10
C PRO A 3 11.92 -19.81 -1.34
N LYS A 4 10.83 -20.32 -0.74
CA LYS A 4 9.51 -19.69 -0.76
C LYS A 4 9.32 -18.91 0.53
N LEU A 5 9.05 -17.62 0.42
CA LEU A 5 8.70 -16.75 1.54
C LEU A 5 7.19 -16.53 1.55
N VAL A 6 6.60 -16.57 2.74
CA VAL A 6 5.24 -16.12 2.98
C VAL A 6 5.32 -14.98 3.98
N ILE A 7 4.90 -13.79 3.53
CA ILE A 7 4.92 -12.56 4.31
C ILE A 7 3.48 -12.24 4.68
N GLU A 8 3.25 -12.02 5.97
CA GLU A 8 1.96 -11.64 6.51
C GLU A 8 2.05 -10.28 7.16
N ILE A 9 1.19 -9.37 6.73
CA ILE A 9 1.17 -7.99 7.19
C ILE A 9 -0.23 -7.72 7.72
N SER A 10 -0.35 -7.52 9.04
CA SER A 10 -1.62 -7.19 9.66
C SER A 10 -1.89 -5.70 9.62
N GLU A 11 -3.17 -5.33 9.47
CA GLU A 11 -3.63 -3.95 9.48
C GLU A 11 -3.22 -3.24 10.79
N ALA A 12 -3.30 -3.96 11.92
CA ALA A 12 -2.96 -3.44 13.23
C ALA A 12 -1.47 -3.07 13.33
N ASN A 13 -0.57 -3.91 12.78
CA ASN A 13 0.86 -3.64 12.80
C ASN A 13 1.21 -2.43 11.93
N VAL A 14 0.61 -2.33 10.74
CA VAL A 14 0.82 -1.18 9.85
C VAL A 14 0.33 0.12 10.49
N ASN A 15 -0.89 0.13 11.05
CA ASN A 15 -1.43 1.33 11.69
C ASN A 15 -0.67 1.72 12.97
N ARG A 16 -0.15 0.73 13.71
CA ARG A 16 0.76 1.00 14.85
C ARG A 16 2.03 1.68 14.36
N TYR A 17 2.69 1.11 13.35
CA TYR A 17 3.90 1.68 12.76
C TYR A 17 3.69 3.11 12.28
N LEU A 18 2.59 3.37 11.55
CA LEU A 18 2.23 4.73 11.09
C LEU A 18 1.97 5.72 12.22
N THR A 19 1.61 5.24 13.41
CA THR A 19 1.37 6.08 14.59
C THR A 19 2.67 6.34 15.35
N ASP A 20 3.53 5.33 15.44
CA ASP A 20 4.79 5.37 16.18
C ASP A 20 5.90 6.11 15.38
N HIS A 21 5.81 6.08 14.05
CA HIS A 21 6.79 6.66 13.12
C HIS A 21 6.14 7.66 12.14
N PRO A 22 5.49 8.75 12.62
CA PRO A 22 4.81 9.70 11.74
C PRO A 22 5.77 10.47 10.83
N ASP A 23 7.03 10.61 11.24
CA ASP A 23 8.04 11.45 10.59
C ASP A 23 8.83 10.70 9.50
N GLU A 24 8.75 9.36 9.47
CA GLU A 24 9.43 8.52 8.48
C GLU A 24 8.71 8.48 7.13
N PHE A 25 7.49 9.00 7.07
CA PHE A 25 6.72 9.10 5.85
C PHE A 25 6.69 10.55 5.40
N ASP A 26 7.28 10.82 4.22
CA ASP A 26 7.11 12.10 3.51
C ASP A 26 5.63 12.26 3.11
N MET A 27 4.82 12.75 4.05
CA MET A 27 3.41 13.02 3.80
C MET A 27 3.29 14.24 2.88
N PRO A 28 2.53 14.14 1.78
CA PRO A 28 2.22 15.30 0.96
C PRO A 28 1.64 16.43 1.82
N ALA A 29 2.05 17.66 1.52
CA ALA A 29 1.67 18.84 2.29
C ALA A 29 0.14 18.92 2.53
N GLY A 30 -0.25 19.09 3.80
CA GLY A 30 -1.65 19.20 4.22
C GLY A 30 -2.38 17.87 4.44
N LEU A 31 -1.70 16.73 4.32
CA LEU A 31 -2.19 15.43 4.78
C LEU A 31 -1.69 15.13 6.21
N ALA A 32 -2.53 14.52 7.04
CA ALA A 32 -2.21 14.13 8.41
C ALA A 32 -2.88 12.83 8.84
N ALA A 33 -2.35 12.16 9.85
CA ALA A 33 -2.90 10.94 10.46
C ALA A 33 -3.23 9.85 9.43
N PRO A 34 -2.23 9.30 8.72
CA PRO A 34 -2.41 8.25 7.75
C PRO A 34 -2.95 6.98 8.43
N ARG A 35 -3.79 6.24 7.72
CA ARG A 35 -4.33 4.94 8.15
C ARG A 35 -4.47 4.04 6.96
N VAL A 36 -4.28 2.76 7.22
CA VAL A 36 -4.50 1.68 6.26
C VAL A 36 -5.63 0.81 6.76
N ALA A 37 -6.49 0.35 5.84
CA ALA A 37 -7.47 -0.68 6.11
C ALA A 37 -7.36 -1.79 5.05
N PHE A 38 -7.42 -3.03 5.48
CA PHE A 38 -7.40 -4.20 4.61
C PHE A 38 -8.80 -4.79 4.52
N GLY A 39 -9.39 -4.67 3.33
CA GLY A 39 -10.67 -5.28 2.99
C GLY A 39 -10.48 -6.48 2.07
N SER A 40 -11.52 -7.28 1.89
CA SER A 40 -11.47 -8.44 1.00
C SER A 40 -11.15 -8.00 -0.44
N GLY A 41 -9.93 -8.31 -0.90
CA GLY A 41 -9.43 -7.98 -2.23
C GLY A 41 -8.94 -6.54 -2.43
N PHE A 42 -8.89 -5.70 -1.39
CA PHE A 42 -8.41 -4.32 -1.53
C PHE A 42 -7.69 -3.78 -0.29
N VAL A 43 -6.79 -2.84 -0.52
CA VAL A 43 -6.16 -2.01 0.50
C VAL A 43 -6.74 -0.61 0.39
N GLU A 44 -7.19 -0.03 1.49
CA GLU A 44 -7.61 1.36 1.56
C GLU A 44 -6.57 2.17 2.33
N VAL A 45 -6.04 3.21 1.70
CA VAL A 45 -5.13 4.18 2.32
C VAL A 45 -5.90 5.46 2.54
N SER A 46 -5.88 5.99 3.76
CA SER A 46 -6.64 7.20 4.09
C SER A 46 -5.84 8.17 4.94
N ALA A 47 -6.01 9.46 4.69
CA ALA A 47 -5.38 10.53 5.46
C ALA A 47 -6.37 11.69 5.65
N ARG A 48 -6.23 12.42 6.75
CA ARG A 48 -6.97 13.67 6.97
C ARG A 48 -6.38 14.75 6.08
N LYS A 49 -7.24 15.48 5.38
CA LYS A 49 -6.90 16.69 4.61
C LYS A 49 -7.88 17.79 4.96
N ARG A 50 -7.40 19.01 5.14
CA ARG A 50 -8.29 20.17 5.18
C ARG A 50 -8.64 20.54 3.73
N LEU A 51 -9.89 20.34 3.36
CA LEU A 51 -10.41 20.66 2.02
C LEU A 51 -11.29 21.91 2.18
N LEU A 52 -10.83 23.03 1.62
CA LEU A 52 -11.39 24.37 1.87
C LEU A 52 -11.47 24.67 3.38
N VAL A 53 -12.67 24.60 3.96
CA VAL A 53 -12.94 24.85 5.39
C VAL A 53 -13.34 23.60 6.17
N MET A 54 -13.55 22.46 5.51
CA MET A 54 -14.02 21.24 6.18
C MET A 54 -12.88 20.22 6.39
N PRO A 55 -12.69 19.72 7.62
CA PRO A 55 -11.80 18.59 7.86
C PRO A 55 -12.40 17.35 7.18
N SER A 56 -11.74 16.87 6.13
CA SER A 56 -12.18 15.72 5.35
C SER A 56 -11.17 14.59 5.45
N ARG A 57 -11.63 13.34 5.42
CA ARG A 57 -10.73 12.20 5.28
C ARG A 57 -10.70 11.77 3.83
N MET A 58 -9.55 11.92 3.18
CA MET A 58 -9.35 11.35 1.86
C MET A 58 -9.06 9.86 2.00
N SER A 59 -9.67 9.04 1.16
CA SER A 59 -9.48 7.60 1.09
C SER A 59 -9.22 7.18 -0.35
N VAL A 60 -8.23 6.34 -0.57
CA VAL A 60 -7.91 5.72 -1.86
C VAL A 60 -7.96 4.21 -1.67
N ARG A 61 -8.86 3.53 -2.40
CA ARG A 61 -8.91 2.08 -2.48
C ARG A 61 -8.06 1.59 -3.64
N LEU A 62 -7.24 0.60 -3.34
CA LEU A 62 -6.24 0.01 -4.20
C LEU A 62 -6.49 -1.49 -4.27
N ALA A 63 -6.64 -2.03 -5.48
CA ALA A 63 -6.67 -3.47 -5.69
C ALA A 63 -5.26 -3.93 -6.11
N PRO A 64 -4.58 -4.74 -5.28
CA PRO A 64 -3.30 -5.29 -5.65
C PRO A 64 -3.47 -6.40 -6.69
N HIS A 65 -2.54 -6.44 -7.63
CA HIS A 65 -2.37 -7.53 -8.58
C HIS A 65 -0.88 -7.73 -8.85
N ILE A 66 -0.53 -8.86 -9.46
CA ILE A 66 0.84 -9.18 -9.83
C ILE A 66 0.95 -9.07 -11.35
N GLN A 67 1.95 -8.33 -11.79
CA GLN A 67 2.31 -8.21 -13.21
C GLN A 67 3.81 -8.49 -13.31
N ASP A 68 4.18 -9.48 -14.13
CA ASP A 68 5.58 -9.86 -14.36
C ASP A 68 6.39 -10.10 -13.07
N GLY A 69 5.74 -10.70 -12.06
CA GLY A 69 6.36 -10.99 -10.77
C GLY A 69 6.53 -9.79 -9.83
N ARG A 70 5.95 -8.63 -10.18
CA ARG A 70 5.99 -7.38 -9.42
C ARG A 70 4.61 -7.01 -8.88
N LEU A 71 4.57 -6.20 -7.83
CA LEU A 71 3.31 -5.65 -7.33
C LEU A 71 2.85 -4.55 -8.27
N ALA A 72 1.57 -4.55 -8.61
CA ALA A 72 0.90 -3.41 -9.24
C ALA A 72 -0.37 -3.09 -8.45
N LEU A 73 -0.62 -1.79 -8.23
CA LEU A 73 -1.77 -1.30 -7.46
C LEU A 73 -2.71 -0.55 -8.39
N ARG A 74 -3.93 -1.09 -8.58
CA ARG A 74 -4.97 -0.40 -9.36
C ARG A 74 -5.84 0.44 -8.44
N VAL A 75 -5.95 1.74 -8.70
CA VAL A 75 -6.92 2.60 -8.02
C VAL A 75 -8.33 2.18 -8.41
N THR A 76 -9.15 1.81 -7.43
CA THR A 76 -10.55 1.40 -7.65
C THR A 76 -11.56 2.42 -7.16
N ARG A 77 -11.20 3.23 -6.15
CA ARG A 77 -12.06 4.31 -5.64
C ARG A 77 -11.21 5.39 -4.99
N VAL A 78 -11.61 6.63 -5.17
CA VAL A 78 -11.11 7.79 -4.40
C VAL A 78 -12.34 8.46 -3.77
N SER A 79 -12.22 8.86 -2.51
CA SER A 79 -13.32 9.55 -1.80
C SER A 79 -12.75 10.62 -0.86
N ALA A 80 -13.54 11.66 -0.60
CA ALA A 80 -13.33 12.62 0.49
C ALA A 80 -14.54 12.58 1.42
N GLY A 81 -14.38 11.90 2.56
CA GLY A 81 -15.51 11.53 3.40
C GLY A 81 -16.50 10.64 2.64
N TRP A 82 -17.75 11.08 2.57
CA TRP A 82 -18.85 10.41 1.87
C TRP A 82 -18.91 10.74 0.37
N LEU A 83 -18.16 11.76 -0.08
CA LEU A 83 -18.20 12.21 -1.47
C LEU A 83 -17.23 11.38 -2.33
N PRO A 84 -17.70 10.63 -3.34
CA PRO A 84 -16.83 9.98 -4.30
C PRO A 84 -16.14 11.03 -5.17
N LEU A 85 -14.87 10.80 -5.48
CA LEU A 85 -14.06 11.66 -6.33
C LEU A 85 -13.62 10.92 -7.59
N PRO A 86 -13.34 11.63 -8.69
CA PRO A 86 -12.67 11.05 -9.85
C PRO A 86 -11.38 10.32 -9.45
N THR A 87 -11.13 9.16 -10.05
CA THR A 87 -9.94 8.35 -9.72
C THR A 87 -8.65 9.11 -10.00
N SER A 88 -8.62 10.02 -10.98
CA SER A 88 -7.48 10.91 -11.26
C SER A 88 -7.03 11.77 -10.06
N LEU A 89 -7.88 11.95 -9.05
CA LEU A 89 -7.54 12.66 -7.81
C LEU A 89 -6.89 11.75 -6.75
N HIS A 90 -6.40 10.56 -7.13
CA HIS A 90 -5.66 9.66 -6.24
C HIS A 90 -4.30 10.23 -5.78
N GLY A 91 -3.82 11.31 -6.41
CA GLY A 91 -2.63 12.05 -5.98
C GLY A 91 -1.33 11.23 -6.01
N GLY A 92 -1.19 10.32 -6.98
CA GLY A 92 0.00 9.47 -7.14
C GLY A 92 0.19 8.37 -6.10
N VAL A 93 -0.72 8.22 -5.13
CA VAL A 93 -0.56 7.26 -4.00
C VAL A 93 -0.31 5.82 -4.47
N ALA A 94 -1.02 5.38 -5.51
CA ALA A 94 -0.82 4.04 -6.08
C ALA A 94 0.59 3.88 -6.68
N ASP A 95 1.06 4.89 -7.40
CA ASP A 95 2.36 4.87 -8.08
C ASP A 95 3.50 4.91 -7.06
N THR A 96 3.41 5.78 -6.06
CA THR A 96 4.39 5.87 -4.97
C THR A 96 4.48 4.56 -4.19
N LEU A 97 3.35 3.98 -3.76
CA LEU A 97 3.35 2.72 -3.02
C LEU A 97 3.87 1.56 -3.88
N THR A 98 3.48 1.51 -5.15
CA THR A 98 3.99 0.51 -6.10
C THR A 98 5.50 0.63 -6.24
N GLY A 99 6.02 1.86 -6.41
CA GLY A 99 7.44 2.13 -6.51
C GLY A 99 8.22 1.70 -5.27
N VAL A 100 7.82 2.18 -4.09
CA VAL A 100 8.49 1.87 -2.81
C VAL A 100 8.54 0.35 -2.56
N ILE A 101 7.42 -0.33 -2.74
CA ILE A 101 7.35 -1.78 -2.49
C ILE A 101 8.19 -2.53 -3.53
N ASN A 102 8.08 -2.20 -4.81
CA ASN A 102 8.86 -2.89 -5.84
C ASN A 102 10.36 -2.63 -5.70
N SER A 103 10.80 -1.42 -5.34
CA SER A 103 12.22 -1.16 -5.06
C SER A 103 12.73 -2.01 -3.89
N ALA A 104 11.94 -2.18 -2.83
CA ALA A 104 12.29 -3.08 -1.73
C ALA A 104 12.37 -4.55 -2.19
N LEU A 105 11.46 -5.00 -3.05
CA LEU A 105 11.49 -6.37 -3.60
C LEU A 105 12.70 -6.59 -4.51
N GLU A 106 13.03 -5.62 -5.36
CA GLU A 106 14.19 -5.66 -6.26
C GLU A 106 15.50 -5.71 -5.49
N LEU A 107 15.69 -4.85 -4.47
CA LEU A 107 16.88 -4.84 -3.61
C LEU A 107 17.14 -6.21 -2.96
N ASN A 108 16.08 -6.98 -2.72
CA ASN A 108 16.15 -8.28 -2.09
C ASN A 108 16.05 -9.45 -3.09
N ASN A 109 16.08 -9.19 -4.42
CA ASN A 109 15.90 -10.19 -5.47
C ASN A 109 14.66 -11.07 -5.28
N VAL A 110 13.56 -10.44 -4.86
CA VAL A 110 12.30 -11.08 -4.53
C VAL A 110 11.34 -10.97 -5.71
N THR A 111 10.75 -12.09 -6.10
CA THR A 111 9.68 -12.15 -7.11
C THR A 111 8.37 -12.57 -6.45
N LEU A 112 7.32 -11.76 -6.60
CA LEU A 112 5.98 -12.09 -6.11
C LEU A 112 5.31 -13.14 -7.00
N SER A 113 4.65 -14.09 -6.36
CA SER A 113 3.88 -15.14 -7.03
C SER A 113 2.40 -15.12 -6.68
N ARG A 114 2.06 -14.59 -5.50
CA ARG A 114 0.67 -14.44 -5.05
C ARG A 114 0.56 -13.29 -4.05
N ILE A 115 -0.55 -12.56 -4.14
CA ILE A 115 -0.96 -11.59 -3.13
C ILE A 115 -2.45 -11.80 -2.84
N GLU A 116 -2.78 -11.93 -1.57
CA GLU A 116 -4.14 -12.07 -1.08
C GLU A 116 -4.39 -11.01 -0.02
N VAL A 117 -5.47 -10.24 -0.18
CA VAL A 117 -5.92 -9.31 0.84
C VAL A 117 -7.22 -9.85 1.40
N VAL A 118 -7.21 -10.17 2.68
CA VAL A 118 -8.39 -10.53 3.45
C VAL A 118 -8.60 -9.45 4.52
N ARG A 119 -9.76 -9.49 5.18
CA ARG A 119 -10.07 -8.47 6.18
C ARG A 119 -9.00 -8.42 7.27
N GLY A 120 -8.35 -7.27 7.42
CA GLY A 120 -7.30 -7.01 8.41
C GLY A 120 -5.92 -7.63 8.12
N LEU A 121 -5.71 -8.29 6.97
CA LEU A 121 -4.45 -8.98 6.66
C LEU A 121 -4.13 -8.97 5.17
N VAL A 122 -2.87 -8.69 4.85
CA VAL A 122 -2.27 -8.96 3.52
C VAL A 122 -1.33 -10.15 3.65
N ARG A 123 -1.48 -11.13 2.76
CA ARG A 123 -0.55 -12.25 2.62
C ARG A 123 0.10 -12.18 1.23
N ALA A 124 1.42 -12.06 1.20
CA ALA A 124 2.21 -12.10 -0.01
C ALA A 124 3.06 -13.38 -0.02
N THR A 125 3.07 -14.07 -1.15
CA THR A 125 3.95 -15.21 -1.38
C THR A 125 4.99 -14.84 -2.42
N ALA A 126 6.25 -15.07 -2.11
CA ALA A 126 7.35 -14.70 -2.96
C ALA A 126 8.41 -15.79 -3.03
N THR A 127 9.26 -15.71 -4.06
CA THR A 127 10.48 -16.50 -4.18
C THR A 127 11.68 -15.58 -4.16
N VAL A 128 12.73 -15.96 -3.44
CA VAL A 128 14.01 -15.23 -3.44
C VAL A 128 14.97 -15.94 -4.36
N GLN A 129 15.63 -15.18 -5.24
CA GLN A 129 16.80 -15.69 -5.94
C GLN A 129 18.04 -15.38 -5.10
N PRO A 130 18.92 -16.36 -4.86
CA PRO A 130 20.18 -16.08 -4.19
C PRO A 130 20.94 -15.03 -5.02
N MET A 131 21.41 -13.96 -4.37
CA MET A 131 22.41 -13.08 -4.97
C MET A 131 23.66 -13.93 -5.17
N ASP A 132 24.09 -14.11 -6.42
CA ASP A 132 25.42 -14.66 -6.68
C ASP A 132 26.42 -13.77 -5.94
N LYS A 133 27.14 -14.38 -4.99
CA LYS A 133 28.33 -13.76 -4.40
C LYS A 133 29.41 -13.80 -5.48
N SER A 134 29.50 -12.73 -6.27
CA SER A 134 30.72 -12.44 -7.04
C SER A 134 31.87 -12.11 -6.10
#